data_AF-A0A2S8X0U3-F1
#
_entry.id   AF-A0A2S8X0U3-F1
#
_cell.length_a   1.000
_cell.length_b   1.000
_cell.length_c   1.000
_cell.angle_alpha   90.00
_cell.angle_beta   90.00
_cell.angle_gamma   90.00
#
_symmetry.space_group_name_H-M   'P 1'
#
loop_
_entity.id
_entity.type
_entity.pdbx_description
1 polymer ?
#
loop_
_entity_poly.entity_id
_entity_poly.type
_entity_poly.pdbx_seq_one_letter_code
_entity_poly.pdbx_strand_id
1 'polypeptide(L)'
;MKGFYSRKLHSLLGVIPLSLFFAEHLVTNFTAVEGGKEAFYGAVAFLNGLPLVIVIEALLIWLPLFYHGVYGLYIAYQAKPNVGRFGNERNWRYTLQRVSGIITFVFVIWHVWETRVQIALGNVSHEEIGGVIHDAVTNPITFAIYMISVVAASYHFANGLWSFLVSWGITVGPRAQRVSSYVCMSLFAIVSIMFIASLFAFRSIDFQTATSMIDAVKTVLI
;
A
#
# COMPACT_ATOMS: atom_id res chain seq x y z
N MET A 1 6.46 -9.56 30.80
CA MET A 1 6.57 -8.52 29.75
C MET A 1 7.27 -9.00 28.45
N LYS A 2 7.23 -10.29 28.09
CA LYS A 2 7.87 -10.75 26.85
C LYS A 2 7.18 -10.11 25.62
N GLY A 3 7.98 -9.53 24.73
CA GLY A 3 7.52 -8.92 23.47
C GLY A 3 6.96 -7.49 23.54
N PHE A 4 7.06 -6.77 24.68
CA PHE A 4 6.62 -5.37 24.76
C PHE A 4 7.39 -4.46 23.78
N TYR A 5 8.72 -4.47 23.85
CA TYR A 5 9.58 -3.65 22.99
C TYR A 5 9.41 -3.99 21.50
N SER A 6 9.33 -5.27 21.16
CA SER A 6 9.09 -5.72 19.79
C SER A 6 7.75 -5.23 19.23
N ARG A 7 6.67 -5.26 20.04
CA ARG A 7 5.37 -4.68 19.65
C ARG A 7 5.43 -3.16 19.49
N LYS A 8 6.15 -2.47 20.36
CA LYS A 8 6.36 -1.02 20.24
C LYS A 8 7.15 -0.67 18.98
N LEU A 9 8.27 -1.35 18.73
CA LEU A 9 9.08 -1.17 17.52
C LEU A 9 8.25 -1.43 16.25
N HIS A 10 7.48 -2.52 16.19
CA HIS A 10 6.57 -2.82 15.09
C HIS A 10 5.60 -1.68 14.80
N SER A 11 4.96 -1.13 15.84
CA SER A 11 4.03 -0.01 15.68
C SER A 11 4.73 1.29 15.27
N LEU A 12 5.95 1.53 15.76
CA LEU A 12 6.75 2.71 15.42
C LEU A 12 7.20 2.69 13.96
N LEU A 13 7.69 1.53 13.48
CA LEU A 13 8.08 1.34 12.08
C LEU A 13 6.86 1.41 11.15
N GLY A 14 5.70 0.91 11.59
CA GLY A 14 4.44 1.10 10.87
C GLY A 14 4.07 2.57 10.71
N VAL A 15 4.16 3.36 11.79
CA VAL A 15 3.64 4.73 11.80
C VAL A 15 4.61 5.77 11.27
N ILE A 16 5.92 5.63 11.46
CA ILE A 16 6.88 6.64 11.02
C ILE A 16 7.31 6.35 9.59
N PRO A 17 8.21 5.38 9.31
CA PRO A 17 8.71 5.19 7.95
C PRO A 17 7.62 4.69 6.98
N LEU A 18 6.82 3.69 7.35
CA LEU A 18 5.90 3.06 6.40
C LEU A 18 4.67 3.93 6.07
N SER A 19 4.14 4.70 7.03
CA SER A 19 3.11 5.70 6.75
C SER A 19 3.59 6.78 5.77
N LEU A 20 4.82 7.25 5.95
CA LEU A 20 5.40 8.28 5.08
C LEU A 20 5.60 7.72 3.67
N PHE A 21 6.16 6.52 3.56
CA PHE A 21 6.27 5.81 2.29
C PHE A 21 4.89 5.60 1.65
N PHE A 22 3.89 5.12 2.39
CA PHE A 22 2.55 4.87 1.84
C PHE A 22 1.86 6.16 1.35
N ALA A 23 2.06 7.27 2.05
CA ALA A 23 1.55 8.58 1.64
C ALA A 23 2.28 9.13 0.40
N GLU A 24 3.61 9.03 0.36
CA GLU A 24 4.42 9.38 -0.81
C GLU A 24 4.00 8.53 -2.01
N HIS A 25 3.93 7.21 -1.84
CA HIS A 25 3.49 6.26 -2.85
C HIS A 25 2.10 6.62 -3.38
N LEU A 26 1.15 6.98 -2.51
CA LEU A 26 -0.16 7.47 -2.93
C LEU A 26 -0.04 8.73 -3.80
N VAL A 27 0.67 9.75 -3.32
CA VAL A 27 0.78 11.03 -4.04
C VAL A 27 1.43 10.83 -5.40
N THR A 28 2.51 10.06 -5.47
CA THR A 28 3.20 9.73 -6.73
C THR A 28 2.25 9.01 -7.69
N ASN A 29 1.48 8.02 -7.24
CA ASN A 29 0.48 7.36 -8.10
C ASN A 29 -0.70 8.27 -8.45
N PHE A 30 -1.04 9.24 -7.61
CA PHE A 30 -2.14 10.17 -7.88
C PHE A 30 -1.79 11.22 -8.95
N THR A 31 -0.49 11.46 -9.22
CA THR A 31 -0.08 12.29 -10.36
C THR A 31 -0.58 11.76 -11.71
N ALA A 32 -0.84 10.45 -11.83
CA ALA A 32 -1.48 9.86 -13.00
C ALA A 32 -2.91 10.39 -13.22
N VAL A 33 -3.62 10.73 -12.14
CA VAL A 33 -4.95 11.36 -12.20
C VAL A 33 -4.84 12.84 -12.59
N GLU A 34 -3.86 13.55 -12.04
CA GLU A 34 -3.72 15.01 -12.22
C GLU A 34 -3.13 15.41 -13.58
N GLY A 35 -2.19 14.64 -14.10
CA GLY A 35 -1.45 14.99 -15.32
C GLY A 35 -1.15 13.80 -16.24
N GLY A 36 -1.84 12.67 -16.05
CA GLY A 36 -1.69 11.50 -16.90
C GLY A 36 -0.29 10.88 -16.84
N LYS A 37 0.10 10.23 -17.94
CA LYS A 37 1.35 9.49 -18.04
C LYS A 37 2.59 10.33 -17.80
N GLU A 38 2.67 11.52 -18.39
CA GLU A 38 3.85 12.38 -18.29
C GLU A 38 4.11 12.85 -16.85
N ALA A 39 3.05 13.21 -16.11
CA ALA A 39 3.19 13.60 -14.70
C ALA A 39 3.65 12.43 -13.83
N PHE A 40 3.08 11.24 -14.06
CA PHE A 40 3.51 10.02 -13.35
C PHE A 40 4.96 9.66 -13.65
N TYR A 41 5.37 9.70 -14.92
CA TYR A 41 6.75 9.37 -15.31
C TYR A 41 7.75 10.38 -14.79
N GLY A 42 7.41 11.68 -14.80
CA GLY A 42 8.22 12.72 -14.18
C GLY A 42 8.44 12.49 -12.69
N ALA A 43 7.38 12.10 -11.96
CA ALA A 43 7.46 11.80 -10.53
C ALA A 43 8.33 10.56 -10.26
N VAL A 44 8.14 9.47 -11.03
CA VAL A 44 8.97 8.25 -10.94
C VAL A 44 10.44 8.57 -11.24
N ALA A 45 10.72 9.31 -12.30
CA ALA A 45 12.08 9.69 -12.67
C ALA A 45 12.76 10.53 -11.57
N PHE A 46 12.03 11.47 -10.97
CA PHE A 46 12.54 12.27 -9.85
C PHE A 46 12.95 11.41 -8.65
N LEU A 47 12.09 10.47 -8.23
CA LEU A 47 12.37 9.60 -7.08
C LEU A 47 13.58 8.70 -7.32
N ASN A 48 13.68 8.10 -8.50
CA ASN A 48 14.80 7.24 -8.86
C ASN A 48 16.10 8.03 -9.09
N GLY A 49 16.00 9.33 -9.37
CA GLY A 49 17.13 10.25 -9.48
C GLY A 49 17.66 10.77 -8.14
N LEU A 50 17.03 10.45 -7.00
CA LEU A 50 17.48 10.95 -5.69
C LEU A 50 18.88 10.42 -5.34
N PRO A 51 19.75 11.27 -4.75
CA PRO A 51 21.05 10.81 -4.29
C PRO A 51 20.87 9.78 -3.16
N LEU A 52 21.68 8.72 -3.20
CA LEU A 52 21.63 7.63 -2.21
C LEU A 52 20.27 6.91 -2.12
N VAL A 53 19.45 6.94 -3.18
CA VAL A 53 18.10 6.33 -3.19
C VAL A 53 18.09 4.90 -2.64
N ILE A 54 19.07 4.06 -3.02
CA ILE A 54 19.17 2.68 -2.51
C ILE A 54 19.33 2.63 -0.99
N VAL A 55 20.11 3.54 -0.39
CA VAL A 55 20.31 3.61 1.06
C VAL A 55 19.04 4.10 1.76
N ILE A 56 18.39 5.12 1.18
CA ILE A 56 17.13 5.68 1.67
C ILE A 56 16.07 4.58 1.69
N GLU A 57 15.89 3.87 0.58
CA GLU A 57 14.94 2.77 0.45
C GLU A 57 15.26 1.62 1.40
N ALA A 58 16.54 1.22 1.53
CA ALA A 58 16.93 0.14 2.43
C ALA A 58 16.55 0.42 3.88
N LEU A 59 16.81 1.65 4.36
CA LEU A 59 16.61 2.03 5.77
C LEU A 59 15.18 2.48 6.08
N LEU A 60 14.51 3.16 5.15
CA LEU A 60 13.19 3.74 5.38
C LEU A 60 12.04 2.91 4.79
N ILE A 61 12.32 1.97 3.88
CA ILE A 61 11.26 1.16 3.24
C ILE A 61 11.51 -0.32 3.53
N TRP A 62 12.56 -0.92 2.98
CA TRP A 62 12.75 -2.37 3.00
C TRP A 62 12.90 -2.95 4.41
N LEU A 63 13.82 -2.41 5.21
CA LEU A 63 14.06 -2.92 6.56
C LEU A 63 12.83 -2.72 7.48
N PRO A 64 12.20 -1.52 7.54
CA PRO A 64 10.95 -1.33 8.27
C PRO A 64 9.81 -2.23 7.78
N LEU A 65 9.62 -2.37 6.47
CA LEU A 65 8.57 -3.17 5.87
C LEU A 65 8.75 -4.65 6.20
N PHE A 66 9.97 -5.17 6.12
CA PHE A 66 10.27 -6.56 6.45
C PHE A 66 9.93 -6.87 7.91
N TYR A 67 10.42 -6.04 8.85
CA TYR A 67 10.13 -6.24 10.27
C TYR A 67 8.63 -6.10 10.56
N HIS A 68 8.00 -5.06 10.03
CA HIS A 68 6.58 -4.80 10.24
C HIS A 68 5.71 -5.93 9.67
N GLY A 69 5.94 -6.35 8.43
CA GLY A 69 5.19 -7.42 7.77
C GLY A 69 5.34 -8.76 8.49
N VAL A 70 6.58 -9.22 8.69
CA VAL A 70 6.85 -10.55 9.27
C VAL A 70 6.42 -10.62 10.74
N TYR A 71 6.80 -9.64 11.56
CA TYR A 71 6.39 -9.62 12.96
C TYR A 71 4.88 -9.33 13.11
N GLY A 72 4.30 -8.57 12.19
CA GLY A 72 2.86 -8.34 12.10
C GLY A 72 2.07 -9.63 11.89
N LEU A 73 2.54 -10.53 11.02
CA LEU A 73 1.95 -11.86 10.86
C LEU A 73 2.02 -12.69 12.14
N TYR A 74 3.14 -12.63 12.88
CA TYR A 74 3.25 -13.28 14.19
C TYR A 74 2.23 -12.72 15.21
N ILE A 75 1.97 -11.40 15.20
CA ILE A 75 0.93 -10.78 16.02
C ILE A 75 -0.47 -11.25 15.57
N ALA A 76 -0.71 -11.34 14.25
CA ALA A 76 -1.98 -11.78 13.69
C ALA A 76 -2.27 -13.26 14.04
N TYR A 77 -1.26 -14.12 13.99
CA TYR A 77 -1.37 -15.54 14.36
C TYR A 77 -1.76 -15.73 15.84
N GLN A 78 -1.28 -14.87 16.74
CA GLN A 78 -1.64 -14.91 18.16
C GLN A 78 -2.98 -14.21 18.48
N ALA A 79 -3.64 -13.63 17.47
CA ALA A 79 -4.88 -12.89 17.69
C ALA A 79 -6.01 -13.83 18.12
N LYS A 80 -6.89 -13.33 18.98
CA LYS A 80 -8.09 -14.06 19.44
C LYS A 80 -9.34 -13.23 19.14
N PRO A 81 -9.72 -13.06 17.87
CA PRO A 81 -10.91 -12.31 17.50
C PRO A 81 -12.15 -12.98 18.10
N ASN A 82 -13.10 -12.18 18.61
CA ASN A 82 -14.30 -12.69 19.25
C ASN A 82 -15.56 -11.95 18.78
N VAL A 83 -15.60 -11.56 17.50
CA VAL A 83 -16.68 -10.74 16.92
C VAL A 83 -18.03 -11.44 16.94
N GLY A 84 -18.04 -12.77 16.88
CA GLY A 84 -19.27 -13.57 16.94
C GLY A 84 -19.99 -13.49 18.30
N ARG A 85 -19.25 -13.33 19.41
CA ARG A 85 -19.84 -13.17 20.76
C ARG A 85 -19.93 -11.70 21.19
N PHE A 86 -18.99 -10.86 20.77
CA PHE A 86 -18.93 -9.43 21.13
C PHE A 86 -18.75 -8.56 19.88
N GLY A 87 -19.84 -8.25 19.18
CA GLY A 87 -19.84 -7.48 17.94
C GLY A 87 -19.64 -5.96 18.09
N ASN A 88 -18.95 -5.48 19.12
CA ASN A 88 -18.73 -4.03 19.28
C ASN A 88 -17.68 -3.49 18.30
N GLU A 89 -17.73 -2.18 18.06
CA GLU A 89 -16.85 -1.46 17.12
C GLU A 89 -15.36 -1.76 17.33
N ARG A 90 -14.89 -1.76 18.59
CA ARG A 90 -13.48 -1.99 18.91
C ARG A 90 -13.02 -3.40 18.54
N ASN A 91 -13.88 -4.39 18.75
CA ASN A 91 -13.58 -5.78 18.39
C ASN A 91 -13.56 -5.99 16.87
N TRP A 92 -14.44 -5.30 16.14
CA TRP A 92 -14.40 -5.25 14.68
C TRP A 92 -13.11 -4.59 14.18
N ARG A 93 -12.74 -3.40 14.69
CA ARG A 93 -11.48 -2.74 14.33
C ARG A 93 -10.25 -3.57 14.64
N TYR A 94 -10.26 -4.25 15.78
CA TYR A 94 -9.22 -5.20 16.14
C TYR A 94 -9.10 -6.28 15.06
N THR A 95 -10.21 -6.93 14.69
CA THR A 95 -10.24 -8.04 13.72
C THR A 95 -9.87 -7.56 12.31
N LEU A 96 -10.48 -6.47 11.84
CA LEU A 96 -10.25 -5.91 10.52
C LEU A 96 -8.80 -5.46 10.33
N GLN A 97 -8.11 -4.94 11.35
CA GLN A 97 -6.68 -4.60 11.24
C GLN A 97 -5.82 -5.81 10.86
N ARG A 98 -6.15 -7.01 11.38
CA ARG A 98 -5.38 -8.23 11.11
C ARG A 98 -5.72 -8.76 9.72
N VAL A 99 -7.01 -8.83 9.40
CA VAL A 99 -7.47 -9.28 8.07
C VAL A 99 -6.91 -8.38 6.98
N SER A 100 -7.04 -7.07 7.14
CA SER A 100 -6.51 -6.11 6.17
C SER A 100 -4.98 -6.15 6.09
N GLY A 101 -4.29 -6.40 7.20
CA GLY A 101 -2.83 -6.58 7.22
C GLY A 101 -2.38 -7.82 6.45
N ILE A 102 -3.09 -8.94 6.57
CA ILE A 102 -2.79 -10.17 5.82
C ILE A 102 -3.05 -9.95 4.32
N ILE A 103 -4.19 -9.35 3.95
CA ILE A 103 -4.50 -9.00 2.55
C ILE A 103 -3.39 -8.11 1.98
N THR A 104 -3.04 -7.04 2.71
CA THR A 104 -1.98 -6.10 2.31
C THR A 104 -0.63 -6.81 2.16
N PHE A 105 -0.29 -7.71 3.08
CA PHE A 105 0.98 -8.44 3.03
C PHE A 105 1.10 -9.31 1.77
N VAL A 106 0.05 -10.09 1.45
CA VAL A 106 0.03 -10.92 0.24
C VAL A 106 0.09 -10.04 -1.01
N PHE A 107 -0.69 -8.97 -1.05
CA PHE A 107 -0.69 -8.03 -2.18
C PHE A 107 0.67 -7.37 -2.37
N VAL A 108 1.32 -6.90 -1.31
CA VAL A 108 2.64 -6.25 -1.38
C VAL A 108 3.69 -7.20 -1.92
N ILE A 109 3.66 -8.50 -1.59
CA ILE A 109 4.60 -9.48 -2.16
C ILE A 109 4.43 -9.56 -3.68
N TRP A 110 3.20 -9.73 -4.15
CA TRP A 110 2.91 -9.80 -5.58
C TRP A 110 3.24 -8.48 -6.29
N HIS A 111 2.81 -7.36 -5.72
CA HIS A 111 3.06 -6.04 -6.26
C HIS A 111 4.57 -5.73 -6.36
N VAL A 112 5.36 -6.01 -5.31
CA VAL A 112 6.83 -5.83 -5.32
C VAL A 112 7.49 -6.74 -6.35
N TRP A 113 6.98 -7.96 -6.54
CA TRP A 113 7.49 -8.85 -7.56
C TRP A 113 7.35 -8.25 -8.96
N GLU A 114 6.17 -7.72 -9.29
CA GLU A 114 5.89 -7.09 -10.58
C GLU A 114 6.64 -5.77 -10.77
N THR A 115 6.75 -4.95 -9.72
CA THR A 115 7.20 -3.56 -9.88
C THR A 115 8.63 -3.27 -9.49
N ARG A 116 9.28 -4.13 -8.69
CA ARG A 116 10.66 -3.92 -8.22
C ARG A 116 11.57 -5.08 -8.58
N VAL A 117 11.10 -6.31 -8.42
CA VAL A 117 11.93 -7.48 -8.76
C VAL A 117 12.13 -7.58 -10.26
N GLN A 118 11.10 -7.36 -11.08
CA GLN A 118 11.27 -7.34 -12.55
C GLN A 118 12.25 -6.26 -13.02
N ILE A 119 12.24 -5.08 -12.38
CA ILE A 119 13.20 -4.02 -12.66
C ILE A 119 14.62 -4.45 -12.27
N ALA A 120 14.79 -5.01 -11.07
CA ALA A 120 16.09 -5.47 -10.60
C ALA A 120 16.68 -6.62 -11.47
N LEU A 121 15.82 -7.43 -12.09
CA LEU A 121 16.21 -8.48 -13.04
C LEU A 121 16.48 -7.96 -14.46
N GLY A 122 16.18 -6.69 -14.74
CA GLY A 122 16.34 -6.08 -16.06
C GLY A 122 15.25 -6.46 -17.08
N ASN A 123 14.14 -7.05 -16.63
CA ASN A 123 13.02 -7.42 -17.50
C ASN A 123 12.10 -6.25 -17.84
N VAL A 124 12.11 -5.19 -17.01
CA VAL A 124 11.27 -3.99 -17.10
C VAL A 124 12.13 -2.79 -16.71
N SER A 125 12.00 -1.66 -17.41
CA SER A 125 12.64 -0.39 -17.01
C SER A 125 11.74 0.45 -16.10
N HIS A 126 12.28 1.48 -15.44
CA HIS A 126 11.47 2.38 -14.60
C HIS A 126 10.41 3.13 -15.43
N GLU A 127 10.69 3.41 -16.70
CA GLU A 127 9.81 4.08 -17.66
C GLU A 127 8.68 3.16 -18.16
N GLU A 128 8.83 1.85 -18.02
CA GLU A 128 7.84 0.86 -18.45
C GLU A 128 6.83 0.53 -17.33
N ILE A 129 7.06 1.02 -16.10
CA ILE A 129 6.26 0.61 -14.94
C ILE A 129 4.79 1.00 -15.05
N GLY A 130 4.48 2.14 -15.67
CA GLY A 130 3.09 2.55 -15.91
C GLY A 130 2.33 1.55 -16.80
N GLY A 131 3.03 0.96 -17.77
CA GLY A 131 2.50 -0.08 -18.65
C GLY A 131 2.25 -1.40 -17.94
N VAL A 132 3.18 -1.81 -17.05
CA VAL A 132 2.98 -3.00 -16.21
C VAL A 132 1.72 -2.86 -15.34
N ILE A 133 1.54 -1.69 -14.72
CA ILE A 133 0.34 -1.42 -13.93
C ILE A 133 -0.90 -1.40 -14.83
N HIS A 134 -0.85 -0.75 -15.99
CA HIS A 134 -1.95 -0.72 -16.96
C HIS A 134 -2.43 -2.12 -17.33
N ASP A 135 -1.52 -3.02 -17.68
CA ASP A 135 -1.85 -4.39 -18.06
C ASP A 135 -2.51 -5.13 -16.89
N ALA A 136 -1.98 -4.96 -15.67
CA ALA A 136 -2.54 -5.55 -14.46
C ALA A 136 -3.93 -4.97 -14.11
N VAL A 137 -4.18 -3.67 -14.25
CA VAL A 137 -5.47 -3.05 -13.90
C VAL A 137 -6.50 -3.12 -15.03
N THR A 138 -6.09 -3.51 -16.24
CA THR A 138 -6.99 -3.74 -17.37
C THR A 138 -7.63 -5.13 -17.31
N ASN A 139 -6.90 -6.14 -16.84
CA ASN A 139 -7.48 -7.45 -16.57
C ASN A 139 -8.47 -7.36 -15.38
N PRO A 140 -9.74 -7.83 -15.54
CA PRO A 140 -10.79 -7.61 -14.55
C PRO A 140 -10.54 -8.33 -13.22
N ILE A 141 -9.85 -9.48 -13.23
CA ILE A 141 -9.57 -10.26 -12.03
C ILE A 141 -8.52 -9.55 -11.19
N THR A 142 -7.39 -9.20 -11.80
CA THR A 142 -6.30 -8.48 -11.15
C THR A 142 -6.75 -7.08 -10.73
N PHE A 143 -7.59 -6.40 -11.52
CA PHE A 143 -8.20 -5.13 -11.10
C PHE A 143 -9.02 -5.26 -9.82
N ALA A 144 -9.86 -6.29 -9.70
CA ALA A 144 -10.63 -6.54 -8.49
C ALA A 144 -9.71 -6.83 -7.27
N ILE A 145 -8.62 -7.56 -7.48
CA ILE A 145 -7.60 -7.82 -6.44
C ILE A 145 -6.93 -6.52 -6.02
N TYR A 146 -6.50 -5.67 -6.96
CA TYR A 146 -5.92 -4.35 -6.68
C TYR A 146 -6.91 -3.49 -5.88
N MET A 147 -8.18 -3.39 -6.30
CA MET A 147 -9.23 -2.65 -5.60
C MET A 147 -9.42 -3.10 -4.14
N ILE A 148 -9.57 -4.40 -3.92
CA ILE A 148 -9.70 -4.96 -2.56
C ILE A 148 -8.45 -4.65 -1.73
N SER A 149 -7.27 -4.79 -2.34
CA SER A 149 -6.00 -4.66 -1.65
C SER A 149 -5.67 -3.21 -1.30
N VAL A 150 -5.92 -2.23 -2.18
CA VAL A 150 -5.68 -0.82 -1.86
C VAL A 150 -6.63 -0.33 -0.79
N VAL A 151 -7.89 -0.79 -0.76
CA VAL A 151 -8.84 -0.47 0.31
C VAL A 151 -8.39 -1.13 1.62
N ALA A 152 -7.94 -2.38 1.59
CA ALA A 152 -7.42 -3.07 2.76
C ALA A 152 -6.17 -2.36 3.32
N ALA A 153 -5.21 -1.99 2.47
CA ALA A 153 -4.00 -1.25 2.84
C ALA A 153 -4.35 0.12 3.44
N SER A 154 -5.26 0.87 2.81
CA SER A 154 -5.74 2.16 3.30
C SER A 154 -6.40 2.05 4.67
N TYR A 155 -7.22 1.02 4.90
CA TYR A 155 -7.81 0.76 6.21
C TYR A 155 -6.75 0.38 7.24
N HIS A 156 -5.83 -0.53 6.87
CA HIS A 156 -4.74 -0.98 7.75
C HIS A 156 -3.88 0.19 8.21
N PHE A 157 -3.54 1.09 7.29
CA PHE A 157 -2.82 2.32 7.54
C PHE A 157 -3.57 3.22 8.52
N ALA A 158 -4.80 3.61 8.21
CA ALA A 158 -5.48 4.62 9.01
C ALA A 158 -5.95 4.09 10.38
N ASN A 159 -6.46 2.86 10.45
CA ASN A 159 -6.80 2.24 11.73
C ASN A 159 -5.56 1.87 12.55
N GLY A 160 -4.43 1.58 11.88
CA GLY A 160 -3.11 1.44 12.49
C GLY A 160 -2.64 2.74 13.16
N LEU A 161 -2.79 3.87 12.48
CA LEU A 161 -2.47 5.20 13.01
C LEU A 161 -3.33 5.52 14.23
N TRP A 162 -4.64 5.29 14.17
CA TRP A 162 -5.52 5.44 15.33
C TRP A 162 -5.07 4.56 16.50
N SER A 163 -4.78 3.28 16.23
CA SER A 163 -4.32 2.33 17.26
C SER A 163 -2.98 2.75 17.89
N PHE A 164 -2.09 3.35 17.11
CA PHE A 164 -0.83 3.92 17.58
C PHE A 164 -1.08 5.10 18.52
N LEU A 165 -1.91 6.08 18.11
CA LEU A 165 -2.25 7.25 18.93
C LEU A 165 -2.77 6.84 20.31
N VAL A 166 -3.64 5.82 20.36
CA VAL A 166 -4.16 5.27 21.62
C VAL A 166 -3.07 4.56 22.42
N SER A 167 -2.38 3.59 21.80
CA SER A 167 -1.43 2.70 22.51
C SER A 167 -0.13 3.39 22.94
N TRP A 168 0.19 4.54 22.36
CA TRP A 168 1.32 5.39 22.75
C TRP A 168 0.92 6.54 23.69
N GLY A 169 -0.36 6.61 24.09
CA GLY A 169 -0.82 7.60 25.07
C GLY A 169 -0.92 9.02 24.51
N ILE A 170 -0.99 9.18 23.19
CA ILE A 170 -1.21 10.49 22.54
C ILE A 170 -2.69 10.89 22.68
N THR A 171 -3.61 9.92 22.50
CA THR A 171 -5.05 10.12 22.70
C THR A 171 -5.58 9.30 23.87
N VAL A 172 -5.44 9.85 25.08
CA VAL A 172 -5.77 9.12 26.32
C VAL A 172 -7.28 9.12 26.61
N GLY A 173 -7.92 10.30 26.62
CA GLY A 173 -9.30 10.45 27.06
C GLY A 173 -10.37 9.97 26.05
N PRO A 174 -11.60 9.65 26.50
CA PRO A 174 -12.68 9.20 25.61
C PRO A 174 -13.00 10.16 24.47
N ARG A 175 -12.99 11.47 24.75
CA ARG A 175 -13.20 12.52 23.73
C ARG A 175 -12.06 12.52 22.70
N ALA A 176 -10.81 12.44 23.14
CA ALA A 176 -9.64 12.44 22.24
C ALA A 176 -9.61 11.18 21.35
N GLN A 177 -9.94 10.02 21.90
CA GLN A 177 -10.05 8.77 21.12
C GLN A 177 -11.19 8.82 20.10
N ARG A 178 -12.33 9.46 20.44
CA ARG A 178 -13.44 9.66 19.51
C ARG A 178 -13.06 10.61 18.36
N VAL A 179 -12.43 11.74 18.67
CA VAL A 179 -12.01 12.71 17.64
C VAL A 179 -10.96 12.09 16.72
N SER A 180 -9.92 11.48 17.28
CA SER A 180 -8.88 10.81 16.47
C SER A 180 -9.45 9.66 15.64
N SER A 181 -10.48 8.98 16.13
CA SER A 181 -11.21 7.98 15.34
C SER A 181 -11.84 8.61 14.09
N TYR A 182 -12.55 9.72 14.21
CA TYR A 182 -13.13 10.40 13.04
C TYR A 182 -12.05 10.88 12.07
N VAL A 183 -10.97 11.50 12.58
CA VAL A 183 -9.85 11.94 11.75
C VAL A 183 -9.24 10.78 10.96
N CYS A 184 -8.96 9.65 11.62
CA CYS A 184 -8.35 8.50 10.95
C CYS A 184 -9.32 7.82 9.97
N MET A 185 -10.62 7.78 10.26
CA MET A 185 -11.60 7.20 9.32
C MET A 185 -11.89 8.11 8.12
N SER A 186 -11.82 9.43 8.29
CA SER A 186 -11.81 10.37 7.16
C SER A 186 -10.55 10.19 6.31
N LEU A 187 -9.38 10.04 6.95
CA LEU A 187 -8.12 9.74 6.25
C LEU A 187 -8.21 8.44 5.45
N PHE A 188 -8.78 7.38 6.02
CA PHE A 188 -9.06 6.12 5.31
C PHE A 188 -9.88 6.35 4.05
N ALA A 189 -10.99 7.10 4.14
CA ALA A 189 -11.85 7.36 2.99
C ALA A 189 -11.12 8.13 1.89
N ILE A 190 -10.40 9.21 2.24
CA ILE A 190 -9.64 10.03 1.29
C ILE A 190 -8.57 9.19 0.57
N VAL A 191 -7.73 8.50 1.35
CA VAL A 191 -6.64 7.65 0.83
C VAL A 191 -7.19 6.56 -0.08
N SER A 192 -8.30 5.90 0.31
CA SER A 192 -8.92 4.87 -0.52
C SER A 192 -9.45 5.43 -1.83
N ILE A 193 -10.14 6.58 -1.79
CA ILE A 193 -10.68 7.24 -2.99
C ILE A 193 -9.55 7.62 -3.95
N MET A 194 -8.45 8.18 -3.42
CA MET A 194 -7.30 8.57 -4.23
C MET A 194 -6.63 7.36 -4.89
N PHE A 195 -6.39 6.27 -4.15
CA PHE A 195 -5.85 5.04 -4.75
C PHE A 195 -6.78 4.46 -5.81
N ILE A 196 -8.09 4.41 -5.55
CA ILE A 196 -9.08 3.92 -6.53
C ILE A 196 -9.05 4.80 -7.78
N ALA A 197 -9.00 6.12 -7.63
CA ALA A 197 -8.89 7.05 -8.76
C ALA A 197 -7.61 6.78 -9.58
N SER A 198 -6.46 6.57 -8.91
CA SER A 198 -5.22 6.18 -9.58
C SER A 198 -5.36 4.88 -10.36
N LEU A 199 -5.99 3.85 -9.79
CA LEU A 199 -6.23 2.58 -10.51
C LEU A 199 -7.06 2.79 -11.79
N PHE A 200 -8.06 3.67 -11.76
CA PHE A 200 -8.80 4.03 -12.97
C PHE A 200 -7.96 4.84 -13.96
N ALA A 201 -7.12 5.77 -13.49
CA ALA A 201 -6.23 6.54 -14.36
C ALA A 201 -5.25 5.63 -15.11
N PHE A 202 -4.68 4.62 -14.46
CA PHE A 202 -3.79 3.65 -15.10
C PHE A 202 -4.46 2.79 -16.17
N ARG A 203 -5.80 2.74 -16.22
CA ARG A 203 -6.54 2.06 -17.30
C ARG A 203 -6.64 2.90 -18.58
N SER A 204 -6.13 4.15 -18.58
CA SER A 204 -6.14 4.97 -19.78
C SER A 204 -5.24 4.37 -20.87
N ILE A 205 -5.58 4.66 -22.13
CA ILE A 205 -4.83 4.20 -23.31
C ILE A 205 -3.39 4.74 -23.34
N ASP A 206 -3.14 5.88 -22.68
CA ASP A 206 -1.83 6.52 -22.68
C ASP A 206 -0.77 5.64 -21.99
N PHE A 207 -1.20 4.87 -20.98
CA PHE A 207 -0.36 3.90 -20.27
C PHE A 207 -0.25 2.55 -20.99
N GLN A 208 -0.96 2.33 -22.09
CA GLN A 208 -0.86 1.07 -22.82
C GLN A 208 0.54 0.91 -23.40
N THR A 209 1.20 -0.21 -23.08
CA THR A 209 2.50 -0.56 -23.66
C THR A 209 2.33 -0.92 -25.14
N ALA A 210 3.22 -0.43 -26.01
CA ALA A 210 3.17 -0.70 -27.46
C ALA A 210 3.37 -2.20 -27.85
N THR A 211 3.58 -3.09 -26.88
CA THR A 211 3.73 -4.53 -27.08
C THR A 211 2.53 -5.16 -27.80
N SER A 212 1.34 -4.57 -27.67
CA SER A 212 0.15 -5.00 -28.42
C SER A 212 0.28 -4.87 -29.95
N MET A 213 1.17 -4.00 -30.45
CA MET A 213 1.44 -3.89 -31.89
C MET A 213 2.36 -5.02 -32.41
N ILE A 214 3.26 -5.55 -31.57
CA ILE A 214 4.20 -6.62 -31.96
C ILE A 214 3.49 -7.98 -31.95
N ASP A 215 2.61 -8.23 -30.98
CA ASP A 215 1.83 -9.48 -30.93
C ASP A 215 0.75 -9.53 -32.01
N ALA A 216 0.15 -8.38 -32.37
CA ALA A 216 -0.74 -8.28 -33.53
C ALA A 216 -0.01 -8.60 -34.86
N VAL A 217 1.24 -8.16 -35.03
CA VAL A 217 2.05 -8.46 -36.23
C VAL A 217 2.49 -9.93 -36.26
N LYS A 218 2.80 -10.55 -35.12
CA LYS A 218 3.11 -11.99 -35.05
C LYS A 218 1.90 -12.87 -35.36
N THR A 219 0.69 -12.44 -35.00
CA THR A 219 -0.54 -13.22 -35.26
C THR A 219 -1.01 -13.11 -36.71
N VAL A 220 -0.56 -12.10 -37.46
CA VAL A 220 -0.87 -11.91 -38.90
C VAL A 220 0.14 -12.60 -39.82
N LEU A 221 1.32 -12.97 -39.31
CA LEU A 221 2.41 -13.59 -40.08
C LEU A 221 2.64 -15.09 -39.77
N ILE A 222 1.69 -15.74 -39.11
CA ILE A 222 1.65 -17.21 -38.92
C ILE A 222 0.35 -17.76 -39.51
#